data_AF-A0A956LLQ5-F1
#
_entry.id   AF-A0A956LLQ5-F1
#
_cell.length_a   1.000
_cell.length_b   1.000
_cell.length_c   1.000
_cell.angle_alpha   90.00
_cell.angle_beta   90.00
_cell.angle_gamma   90.00
#
_symmetry.space_group_name_H-M   'P 1'
#
loop_
_entity.id
_entity.type
_entity.pdbx_description
1 polymer ?
#
loop_
_entity_poly.entity_id
_entity_poly.type
_entity_poly.pdbx_seq_one_letter_code
_entity_poly.pdbx_strand_id
1 'polypeptide(L)'
;MEIQLGQLHDGKYRLEMIVMPRGEHHLEVIEPGDCVALVVISGEVTAQYQGPVRAPARTLKARRGAPVFLVSPGTYSVIADKNTLGFRGSRTNG
;
A
#
# COMPACT_ATOMS: atom_id res chain seq x y z
N MET A 1 -5.73 1.69 -10.78
CA MET A 1 -6.40 3.02 -10.70
C MET A 1 -6.72 3.40 -9.26
N GLU A 2 -6.32 4.59 -8.81
CA GLU A 2 -6.61 5.12 -7.45
C GLU A 2 -7.62 6.27 -7.52
N ILE A 3 -8.55 6.31 -6.57
CA ILE A 3 -9.57 7.37 -6.46
C ILE A 3 -9.45 8.00 -5.07
N GLN A 4 -9.16 9.30 -5.01
CA GLN A 4 -9.07 10.02 -3.75
C GLN A 4 -10.45 10.14 -3.09
N LEU A 5 -10.57 9.68 -1.84
CA LEU A 5 -11.82 9.73 -1.07
C LEU A 5 -11.83 10.91 -0.10
N GLY A 6 -10.66 11.30 0.42
CA GLY A 6 -10.56 12.44 1.33
C GLY A 6 -9.18 12.59 1.94
N GLN A 7 -9.01 13.70 2.65
CA GLN A 7 -7.81 13.99 3.41
C GLN A 7 -8.16 14.75 4.70
N LEU A 8 -7.35 14.56 5.74
CA LEU A 8 -7.51 15.18 7.05
C LEU A 8 -6.19 15.77 7.52
N HIS A 9 -6.25 16.68 8.50
CA HIS A 9 -5.09 17.38 9.09
C HIS A 9 -4.16 17.98 8.02
N ASP A 10 -4.73 18.82 7.15
CA ASP A 10 -3.98 19.52 6.10
C ASP A 10 -3.19 18.57 5.18
N GLY A 11 -3.80 17.42 4.85
CA GLY A 11 -3.20 16.43 3.94
C GLY A 11 -2.29 15.41 4.61
N LYS A 12 -2.04 15.51 5.92
CA LYS A 12 -1.22 14.52 6.66
C LYS A 12 -1.80 13.13 6.65
N TYR A 13 -3.12 13.00 6.61
CA TYR A 13 -3.79 11.71 6.43
C TYR A 13 -4.56 11.75 5.13
N ARG A 14 -4.32 10.76 4.26
CA ARG A 14 -5.07 10.59 3.01
C ARG A 14 -5.71 9.22 2.97
N LEU A 15 -6.90 9.17 2.40
CA LEU A 15 -7.62 7.93 2.13
C LEU A 15 -7.99 7.89 0.64
N GLU A 16 -7.62 6.79 0.00
CA GLU A 16 -7.87 6.51 -1.40
C GLU A 16 -8.53 5.14 -1.54
N MET A 17 -9.39 4.99 -2.55
CA MET A 17 -9.87 3.70 -3.01
C MET A 17 -8.90 3.16 -4.06
N ILE A 18 -8.54 1.88 -3.94
CA ILE A 18 -7.71 1.18 -4.93
C ILE A 18 -8.58 0.23 -5.74
N VAL A 19 -8.47 0.31 -7.07
CA VAL A 19 -9.06 -0.62 -8.02
C VAL A 19 -7.96 -1.08 -8.97
N MET A 20 -7.55 -2.34 -8.84
CA MET A 20 -6.41 -2.88 -9.58
C MET A 20 -6.80 -4.19 -10.29
N PRO A 21 -6.76 -4.28 -11.62
CA PRO A 21 -6.83 -5.55 -12.33
C PRO A 21 -5.63 -6.44 -11.94
N ARG A 22 -5.82 -7.75 -12.06
CA ARG A 22 -4.75 -8.74 -11.82
C ARG A 22 -3.51 -8.40 -12.66
N GLY A 23 -2.36 -8.35 -12.00
CA GLY A 23 -1.07 -8.02 -12.60
C GLY A 23 -0.74 -6.52 -12.67
N GLU A 24 -1.71 -5.63 -12.41
CA GLU A 24 -1.39 -4.20 -12.22
C GLU A 24 -0.47 -4.05 -11.00
N HIS A 25 0.50 -3.16 -11.12
CA HIS A 25 1.41 -2.83 -10.04
C HIS A 25 1.70 -1.34 -10.01
N HIS A 26 2.02 -0.84 -8.83
CA HIS A 26 2.54 0.50 -8.62
C HIS A 26 3.67 0.47 -7.59
N LEU A 27 4.44 1.55 -7.55
CA LEU A 27 5.48 1.76 -6.55
C LEU A 27 4.92 2.59 -5.41
N GLU A 28 5.17 2.13 -4.21
CA GLU A 28 4.78 2.77 -2.98
C GLU A 28 6.04 3.17 -2.22
N VAL A 29 6.30 4.47 -2.13
CA VAL A 29 7.49 5.02 -1.45
C VAL A 29 7.10 5.42 -0.04
N ILE A 30 7.78 4.85 0.95
CA ILE A 30 7.57 5.17 2.37
C ILE A 30 8.78 5.95 2.87
N GLU A 31 8.58 7.22 3.19
CA GLU A 31 9.63 8.06 3.79
C GLU A 31 9.79 7.75 5.30
N PRO A 32 10.92 8.14 5.92
CA PRO A 32 11.11 8.02 7.36
C PRO A 32 9.98 8.67 8.19
N GLY A 33 9.24 7.86 8.94
CA GLY A 33 8.13 8.32 9.79
C GLY A 33 6.74 8.22 9.14
N ASP A 34 6.70 8.04 7.83
CA ASP A 34 5.47 7.80 7.08
C ASP A 34 4.96 6.38 7.29
N CYS A 35 3.68 6.18 7.06
CA CYS A 35 3.12 4.84 6.99
C CYS A 35 1.95 4.75 6.04
N VAL A 36 1.78 3.56 5.46
CA VAL A 36 0.69 3.26 4.55
C VAL A 36 -0.02 1.98 5.00
N ALA A 37 -1.34 1.99 4.92
CA ALA A 37 -2.20 0.85 5.19
C ALA A 37 -2.92 0.44 3.91
N LEU A 38 -2.85 -0.85 3.58
CA LEU A 38 -3.58 -1.48 2.49
C LEU A 38 -4.67 -2.36 3.07
N VAL A 39 -5.93 -1.99 2.82
CA VAL A 39 -7.12 -2.71 3.31
C VAL A 39 -7.92 -3.22 2.13
N VAL A 40 -7.89 -4.53 1.90
CA VAL A 40 -8.58 -5.15 0.77
C VAL A 40 -10.00 -5.54 1.15
N ILE A 41 -10.99 -5.12 0.34
CA ILE A 41 -12.39 -5.53 0.45
C ILE A 41 -12.62 -6.82 -0.36
N SER A 42 -12.05 -6.91 -1.56
CA SER A 42 -12.10 -8.06 -2.45
C SER A 42 -10.81 -8.18 -3.25
N GLY A 43 -10.35 -9.40 -3.53
CA GLY A 43 -9.07 -9.65 -4.21
C GLY A 43 -7.90 -9.90 -3.25
N GLU A 44 -6.69 -9.61 -3.72
CA GLU A 44 -5.43 -9.82 -2.99
C GLU A 44 -4.34 -8.97 -3.64
N VAL A 45 -3.56 -8.28 -2.81
CA VAL A 45 -2.35 -7.56 -3.23
C VAL A 45 -1.13 -8.03 -2.44
N THR A 46 0.01 -8.10 -3.11
CA THR A 46 1.31 -8.35 -2.52
C THR A 46 2.13 -7.07 -2.55
N ALA A 47 2.61 -6.63 -1.38
CA ALA A 47 3.59 -5.57 -1.24
C ALA A 47 4.98 -6.18 -1.02
N GLN A 48 5.91 -5.93 -1.94
CA GLN A 48 7.26 -6.48 -1.92
C GLN A 48 8.29 -5.35 -1.77
N TYR A 49 9.10 -5.39 -0.72
CA TYR A 49 10.18 -4.42 -0.52
C TYR A 49 11.24 -4.52 -1.64
N GLN A 50 11.62 -3.37 -2.21
CA GLN A 50 12.59 -3.23 -3.31
C GLN A 50 13.97 -2.68 -2.86
N GLY A 51 14.33 -2.83 -1.58
CA GLY A 51 15.65 -2.42 -1.10
C GLY A 51 16.77 -3.41 -1.45
N PRO A 52 18.03 -3.09 -1.12
CA PRO A 52 19.17 -3.93 -1.44
C PRO A 52 19.00 -5.35 -0.89
N VAL A 53 19.41 -6.34 -1.70
CA VAL A 53 19.23 -7.81 -1.58
C VAL A 53 19.58 -8.40 -0.20
N ARG A 54 20.24 -7.63 0.67
CA ARG A 54 20.68 -8.04 2.00
C ARG A 54 19.65 -7.84 3.11
N ALA A 55 18.55 -7.12 2.87
CA ALA A 55 17.39 -7.15 3.75
C ALA A 55 16.53 -8.38 3.41
N PRO A 56 15.98 -9.14 4.38
CA PRO A 56 15.02 -10.18 4.06
C PRO A 56 13.92 -9.52 3.22
N ALA A 57 13.73 -9.97 1.98
CA ALA A 57 12.69 -9.44 1.09
C ALA A 57 11.35 -9.57 1.82
N ARG A 58 10.86 -8.47 2.39
CA ARG A 58 9.61 -8.45 3.14
C ARG A 58 8.49 -8.41 2.12
N THR A 59 8.00 -9.60 1.79
CA THR A 59 6.78 -9.78 1.00
C THR A 59 5.60 -9.88 1.96
N LEU A 60 4.68 -8.93 1.85
CA LEU A 60 3.48 -8.84 2.69
C LEU A 60 2.25 -8.98 1.80
N LYS A 61 1.26 -9.75 2.24
CA LYS A 61 0.04 -10.00 1.48
C LYS A 61 -1.16 -9.38 2.18
N ALA A 62 -1.82 -8.43 1.50
CA ALA A 62 -3.08 -7.86 1.96
C ALA A 62 -4.24 -8.59 1.27
N ARG A 63 -5.19 -9.02 2.08
CA ARG A 63 -6.43 -9.69 1.64
C ARG A 63 -7.57 -9.33 2.58
N ARG A 64 -8.80 -9.68 2.21
CA ARG A 64 -9.97 -9.45 3.08
C ARG A 64 -9.73 -10.03 4.48
N GLY A 65 -9.85 -9.18 5.51
CA GLY A 65 -9.63 -9.54 6.91
C GLY A 65 -8.15 -9.58 7.37
N ALA A 66 -7.20 -9.33 6.47
CA ALA A 66 -5.77 -9.25 6.77
C ALA A 66 -5.17 -8.00 6.12
N PRO A 67 -5.33 -6.82 6.75
CA PRO A 67 -4.73 -5.58 6.25
C PRO A 67 -3.20 -5.62 6.39
N VAL A 68 -2.51 -4.91 5.52
CA VAL A 68 -1.05 -4.76 5.57
C VAL A 68 -0.70 -3.32 5.90
N PHE A 69 0.31 -3.15 6.75
CA PHE A 69 0.88 -1.86 7.11
C PHE A 69 2.33 -1.80 6.67
N LEU A 70 2.66 -0.83 5.82
CA LEU A 70 4.01 -0.51 5.39
C LEU A 70 4.51 0.64 6.27
N VAL A 71 5.37 0.29 7.22
CA VAL A 71 5.92 1.23 8.23
C VAL A 71 7.44 1.34 8.18
N SER A 72 8.09 0.45 7.43
CA SER A 72 9.54 0.53 7.25
C SER A 72 9.83 1.41 6.05
N PRO A 73 10.75 2.38 6.16
CA PRO A 73 11.08 3.25 5.04
C PRO A 73 11.66 2.50 3.86
N GLY A 74 11.39 3.00 2.66
CA GLY A 74 11.86 2.51 1.37
C GLY A 74 10.74 2.24 0.38
N THR A 75 11.11 1.65 -0.75
CA THR A 75 10.19 1.45 -1.88
C THR A 75 9.60 0.04 -1.84
N TYR A 76 8.30 -0.05 -2.03
CA TYR A 76 7.56 -1.31 -2.16
C TYR A 76 6.93 -1.41 -3.55
N SER A 77 7.03 -2.57 -4.16
CA SER A 77 6.20 -2.95 -5.31
C SER A 77 4.87 -3.47 -4.78
N VAL A 78 3.77 -2.78 -5.04
CA VAL A 78 2.43 -3.27 -4.70
C VAL A 78 1.81 -3.85 -5.96
N ILE A 79 1.51 -5.15 -5.94
CA ILE A 79 1.09 -5.93 -7.09
C ILE A 79 -0.26 -6.57 -6.78
N ALA A 80 -1.21 -6.46 -7.69
CA ALA A 80 -2.50 -7.13 -7.57
C ALA A 80 -2.39 -8.59 -8.03
N ASP A 81 -2.43 -9.54 -7.09
CA ASP A 81 -2.43 -10.99 -7.38
C ASP A 81 -3.76 -11.43 -8.02
N LYS A 82 -4.84 -10.68 -7.73
CA LYS A 82 -6.20 -10.85 -8.25
C LYS A 82 -6.78 -9.47 -8.58
N ASN A 83 -7.89 -9.43 -9.33
CA ASN A 83 -8.68 -8.20 -9.45
C ASN A 83 -9.06 -7.72 -8.04
N THR A 84 -8.57 -6.55 -7.65
CA THR A 84 -8.59 -6.08 -6.27
C THR A 84 -9.35 -4.77 -6.15
N LEU A 85 -10.21 -4.72 -5.14
CA LEU A 85 -10.89 -3.54 -4.65
C LEU A 85 -10.52 -3.37 -3.17
N GLY A 86 -10.10 -2.17 -2.79
CA GLY A 86 -9.71 -1.88 -1.42
C GLY A 86 -9.54 -0.40 -1.15
N PHE A 87 -8.85 -0.11 -0.05
CA PHE A 87 -8.44 1.22 0.34
C PHE A 87 -6.94 1.27 0.58
N ARG A 88 -6.35 2.41 0.22
CA ARG A 88 -5.02 2.85 0.60
C ARG A 88 -5.16 4.02 1.54
N GLY A 89 -4.75 3.85 2.79
CA GLY A 89 -4.63 4.93 3.76
C GLY A 89 -3.16 5.31 3.89
N SER A 90 -2.82 6.59 3.84
CA SER A 90 -1.46 7.05 4.12
C SER A 90 -1.46 8.09 5.23
N ARG A 91 -0.38 8.07 6.00
CA ARG A 91 -0.02 9.11 6.95
C ARG A 91 1.39 9.59 6.64
N THR A 92 1.53 10.88 6.35
CA THR A 92 2.82 11.53 6.21
C THR A 92 3.21 12.25 7.49
N ASN A 93 4.46 12.10 7.89
CA ASN A 93 5.04 12.83 9.00
C ASN A 93 5.80 14.03 8.39
N GLY A 94 5.06 15.12 8.16
CA GLY A 94 5.63 16.37 7.64
C GLY A 94 6.67 16.98 8.55
#